data_AF-A0A9Q9MTV0-F1
#
_entry.id   AF-A0A9Q9MTV0-F1
#
_cell.length_a   1.000
_cell.length_b   1.000
_cell.length_c   1.000
_cell.angle_alpha   90.00
_cell.angle_beta   90.00
_cell.angle_gamma   90.00
#
_symmetry.space_group_name_H-M   'P 1'
#
loop_
_entity.id
_entity.type
_entity.pdbx_description
1 polymer ?
#
loop_
_entity_poly.entity_id
_entity_poly.type
_entity_poly.pdbx_seq_one_letter_code
_entity_poly.pdbx_strand_id
1 'polypeptide(L)'
;MTRATVFGDRIDCTLLDLKYYYTREKQCKLRSALKKVKTAKFLQTFSTFEELVDWYGIKGSFVNESYEINDLERGAGTILSDYHSDTRWQWSNQYYENVKKASEKFMAINQSEGLGHSNC
;
A
#
# COMPACT_ATOMS: atom_id res chain seq x y z
N MET A 1 -21.29 -5.58 12.86
CA MET A 1 -20.34 -4.88 11.95
C MET A 1 -19.18 -5.82 11.68
N THR A 2 -18.83 -6.10 10.43
CA THR A 2 -17.70 -6.97 10.09
C THR A 2 -16.40 -6.13 10.10
N ARG A 3 -15.24 -6.77 10.23
CA ARG A 3 -13.95 -6.04 10.21
C ARG A 3 -13.67 -5.30 8.90
N ALA A 4 -14.26 -5.76 7.79
CA ALA A 4 -14.24 -5.06 6.51
C ALA A 4 -15.02 -3.73 6.57
N THR A 5 -15.94 -3.57 7.52
CA THR A 5 -16.73 -2.35 7.70
C THR A 5 -16.03 -1.27 8.55
N VAL A 6 -14.80 -1.49 9.02
CA VAL A 6 -14.08 -0.55 9.92
C VAL A 6 -12.88 0.12 9.25
N PHE A 7 -12.33 -0.51 8.20
CA PHE A 7 -11.40 0.14 7.28
C PHE A 7 -12.19 0.48 6.04
N GLY A 8 -12.61 1.73 5.87
CA GLY A 8 -12.88 2.20 4.51
C GLY A 8 -11.65 1.85 3.69
N ASP A 9 -11.81 1.12 2.59
CA ASP A 9 -10.77 0.37 1.85
C ASP A 9 -9.60 1.26 1.36
N ARG A 10 -8.81 1.76 2.30
CA ARG A 10 -7.74 2.71 2.06
C ARG A 10 -6.45 1.94 1.88
N ILE A 11 -5.97 1.90 0.64
CA ILE A 11 -4.82 1.09 0.26
C ILE A 11 -3.54 1.53 0.96
N ASP A 12 -3.33 2.84 1.13
CA ASP A 12 -2.22 3.43 1.88
C ASP A 12 -2.22 3.01 3.37
N CYS A 13 -3.37 2.97 4.03
CA CYS A 13 -3.49 2.41 5.39
C CYS A 13 -3.12 0.92 5.43
N THR A 14 -3.54 0.15 4.42
CA THR A 14 -3.23 -1.28 4.33
C THR A 14 -1.73 -1.52 4.09
N LEU A 15 -1.10 -0.70 3.25
CA LEU A 15 0.34 -0.72 3.04
C LEU A 15 1.11 -0.33 4.30
N LEU A 16 0.59 0.60 5.10
CA LEU A 16 1.16 0.96 6.41
C LEU A 16 1.08 -0.19 7.40
N ASP A 17 -0.05 -0.88 7.46
CA ASP A 17 -0.22 -2.10 8.25
C ASP A 17 0.81 -3.18 7.86
N LEU A 18 1.06 -3.36 6.56
CA LEU A 18 2.08 -4.28 6.05
C LEU A 18 3.50 -3.83 6.39
N LYS A 19 3.85 -2.56 6.21
CA LYS A 19 5.16 -2.03 6.60
C LYS A 19 5.45 -2.29 8.07
N TYR A 20 4.51 -1.95 8.97
CA TYR A 20 4.63 -2.25 10.39
C TYR A 20 4.70 -3.74 10.72
N TYR A 21 4.08 -4.61 9.91
CA TYR A 21 4.23 -6.05 10.08
C TYR A 21 5.68 -6.52 9.87
N TYR A 22 6.35 -6.04 8.82
CA TYR A 22 7.74 -6.41 8.53
C TYR A 22 8.75 -5.68 9.44
N THR A 23 8.57 -4.38 9.69
CA THR A 23 9.53 -3.59 10.49
C THR A 23 9.39 -3.81 12.00
N ARG A 24 8.24 -4.34 12.46
CA ARG A 24 7.90 -4.53 13.88
C ARG A 24 7.88 -3.23 14.71
N GLU A 25 7.83 -2.07 14.07
CA GLU A 25 7.96 -0.76 14.72
C GLU A 25 6.73 -0.35 15.54
N LYS A 26 5.52 -0.60 15.03
CA LYS A 26 4.27 -0.17 15.66
C LYS A 26 3.18 -1.25 15.66
N GLN A 27 2.10 -0.97 16.36
CA GLN A 27 0.90 -1.80 16.30
C GLN A 27 0.19 -1.62 14.96
N CYS A 28 0.10 -2.71 14.21
CA CYS A 28 -0.71 -2.85 13.00
C CYS A 28 -2.18 -3.08 13.42
N LYS A 29 -3.11 -2.28 12.90
CA LYS A 29 -4.54 -2.47 13.17
C LYS A 29 -5.07 -3.75 12.52
N LEU A 30 -4.46 -4.19 11.42
CA LEU A 30 -4.75 -5.47 10.76
C LEU A 30 -3.99 -6.67 11.34
N ARG A 31 -3.25 -6.53 12.46
CA ARG A 31 -2.33 -7.55 12.99
C ARG A 31 -2.96 -8.95 13.10
N SER A 32 -4.20 -9.02 13.58
CA SER A 32 -4.91 -10.30 13.72
C SER A 32 -5.34 -10.91 12.39
N ALA A 33 -5.53 -10.12 11.32
CA ALA A 33 -5.74 -10.63 9.97
C ALA A 33 -4.43 -11.14 9.36
N LEU A 34 -3.34 -10.36 9.49
CA LEU A 34 -2.01 -10.73 8.97
C LEU A 34 -1.45 -12.01 9.63
N LYS A 35 -1.87 -12.31 10.87
CA LYS A 35 -1.52 -13.56 11.57
C LYS A 35 -2.36 -14.79 11.19
N LYS A 36 -3.41 -14.65 10.36
CA LYS A 36 -4.18 -15.83 9.91
C LYS A 36 -3.28 -16.75 9.08
N VAL A 37 -3.37 -18.06 9.30
CA VAL A 37 -2.42 -19.06 8.76
C VAL A 37 -2.10 -18.86 7.28
N LYS A 38 -3.10 -18.69 6.41
CA LYS A 38 -2.88 -18.51 4.97
C LYS A 38 -2.21 -17.18 4.65
N THR A 39 -2.67 -16.08 5.26
CA THR A 39 -2.10 -14.74 5.08
C THR A 39 -0.66 -14.69 5.59
N ALA A 40 -0.39 -15.24 6.78
CA ALA A 40 0.95 -15.31 7.35
C ALA A 40 1.89 -16.12 6.46
N LYS A 41 1.45 -17.28 5.95
CA LYS A 41 2.25 -18.08 5.00
C LYS A 41 2.59 -17.32 3.74
N PHE A 42 1.64 -16.56 3.19
CA PHE A 42 1.89 -15.72 2.02
C PHE A 42 2.88 -14.60 2.34
N LEU A 43 2.71 -13.86 3.44
CA LEU A 43 3.64 -12.80 3.81
C LEU A 43 5.05 -13.32 4.11
N GLN A 44 5.16 -14.55 4.63
CA GLN A 44 6.44 -15.22 4.87
C GLN A 44 7.20 -15.61 3.60
N THR A 45 6.61 -15.48 2.40
CA THR A 45 7.37 -15.67 1.15
C THR A 45 8.29 -14.48 0.84
N PHE A 46 8.12 -13.36 1.55
CA PHE A 46 8.93 -12.15 1.42
C PHE A 46 9.68 -11.91 2.73
N SER A 47 10.95 -11.52 2.64
CA SER A 47 11.81 -11.24 3.78
C SER A 47 11.61 -9.82 4.31
N THR A 48 11.28 -8.87 3.42
CA THR A 48 11.15 -7.45 3.73
C THR A 48 9.89 -6.84 3.14
N PHE A 49 9.53 -5.64 3.61
CA PHE A 49 8.42 -4.88 3.02
C PHE A 49 8.76 -4.46 1.58
N GLU A 50 10.02 -4.11 1.34
CA GLU A 50 10.57 -3.72 0.05
C GLU A 50 10.43 -4.84 -0.98
N GLU A 51 10.77 -6.08 -0.62
CA GLU A 51 10.58 -7.25 -1.50
C GLU A 51 9.10 -7.46 -1.87
N LEU A 52 8.18 -7.24 -0.93
CA LEU A 52 6.74 -7.32 -1.20
C LEU A 52 6.28 -6.18 -2.12
N VAL A 53 6.77 -4.95 -1.91
CA VAL A 53 6.45 -3.77 -2.73
C VAL A 53 6.94 -3.94 -4.16
N ASP A 54 8.16 -4.45 -4.33
CA ASP A 54 8.73 -4.72 -5.65
C ASP A 54 7.98 -5.85 -6.34
N TRP A 55 7.61 -6.92 -5.61
CA TRP A 55 6.78 -8.01 -6.16
C TRP A 55 5.40 -7.52 -6.60
N TYR A 56 4.79 -6.59 -5.87
CA TYR A 56 3.52 -5.96 -6.28
C TYR A 56 3.69 -4.99 -7.45
N GLY A 57 4.90 -4.54 -7.77
CA GLY A 57 5.16 -3.55 -8.83
C GLY A 57 4.62 -2.15 -8.51
N ILE A 58 4.52 -1.80 -7.22
CA ILE A 58 3.89 -0.54 -6.75
C ILE A 58 4.89 0.54 -6.28
N LYS A 59 6.19 0.28 -6.41
CA LYS A 59 7.23 1.31 -6.23
C LYS A 59 7.06 2.43 -7.27
N GLY A 60 7.29 3.67 -6.89
CA GLY A 60 7.08 4.87 -7.72
C GLY A 60 5.60 5.28 -7.92
N SER A 61 4.63 4.49 -7.44
CA SER A 61 3.19 4.77 -7.59
C SER A 61 2.48 4.97 -6.25
N PHE A 62 2.15 3.90 -5.54
CA PHE A 62 1.55 3.94 -4.19
C PHE A 62 2.59 4.10 -3.09
N VAL A 63 3.82 3.67 -3.38
CA VAL A 63 4.98 3.81 -2.53
C VAL A 63 6.01 4.64 -3.30
N ASN A 64 6.76 5.51 -2.64
CA ASN A 64 7.80 6.30 -3.30
C ASN A 64 9.10 5.49 -3.53
N GLU A 65 10.10 6.12 -4.14
CA GLU A 65 11.39 5.47 -4.45
C GLU A 65 12.17 4.99 -3.21
N SER A 66 11.88 5.54 -2.04
CA SER A 66 12.48 5.18 -0.76
C SER A 66 11.64 4.21 0.06
N TYR A 67 10.65 3.54 -0.56
CA TYR A 67 9.75 2.60 0.10
C TYR A 67 8.88 3.23 1.22
N GLU A 68 8.64 4.53 1.13
CA GLU A 68 7.68 5.25 1.98
C GLU A 68 6.30 5.32 1.33
N ILE A 69 5.26 5.17 2.15
CA ILE A 69 3.88 5.06 1.67
C ILE A 69 3.35 6.47 1.38
N ASN A 70 2.84 6.70 0.18
CA ASN A 70 2.24 7.97 -0.18
C ASN A 70 0.91 8.17 0.58
N ASP A 71 0.75 9.31 1.23
CA ASP A 71 -0.51 9.72 1.88
C ASP A 71 -1.49 10.21 0.81
N LEU A 72 -2.44 9.34 0.46
CA LEU A 72 -3.37 9.61 -0.64
C LEU A 72 -4.48 10.58 -0.22
N GLU A 73 -4.73 10.80 1.07
CA GLU A 73 -5.70 11.80 1.53
C GLU A 73 -5.12 13.21 1.42
N ARG A 74 -3.84 13.39 1.79
CA ARG A 74 -3.18 14.71 1.80
C ARG A 74 -2.53 15.09 0.47
N GLY A 75 -2.15 14.11 -0.35
CA GLY A 75 -1.73 14.35 -1.74
C GLY A 75 -0.22 14.44 -1.97
N ALA A 76 0.17 15.15 -3.04
CA ALA A 76 1.47 14.96 -3.69
C ALA A 76 2.68 15.21 -2.77
N GLY A 77 3.49 14.17 -2.58
CA GLY A 77 4.75 14.23 -1.83
C GLY A 77 4.61 14.04 -0.32
N THR A 78 3.39 13.87 0.19
CA THR A 78 3.19 13.59 1.62
C THR A 78 3.32 12.10 1.90
N ILE A 79 3.98 11.77 3.01
CA ILE A 79 4.19 10.39 3.47
C ILE A 79 3.23 10.07 4.61
N LEU A 80 2.61 8.90 4.53
CA LEU A 80 1.74 8.39 5.57
C LEU A 80 2.59 7.70 6.65
N SER A 81 2.90 8.42 7.72
CA SER A 81 3.69 7.91 8.87
C SER A 81 2.83 7.45 10.05
N ASP A 82 1.54 7.74 10.03
CA ASP A 82 0.56 7.23 11.00
C ASP A 82 -0.84 7.24 10.39
N TYR A 83 -1.77 6.49 11.00
CA TYR A 83 -3.14 6.45 10.55
C TYR A 83 -3.80 7.83 10.70
N HIS A 84 -4.64 8.20 9.74
CA HIS A 84 -5.51 9.36 9.91
C HIS A 84 -6.39 9.18 11.16
N SER A 85 -6.51 10.25 11.95
CA SER A 85 -7.46 10.34 13.07
C SER A 85 -8.90 10.36 12.61
N ASP A 86 -9.11 10.67 11.33
CA ASP A 86 -10.39 10.77 10.69
C ASP A 86 -10.96 9.38 10.36
N THR A 87 -12.14 9.09 10.90
CA THR A 87 -12.86 7.83 10.71
C THR A 87 -13.95 7.95 9.65
N ARG A 88 -13.94 9.00 8.80
CA ARG A 88 -14.90 9.15 7.70
C ARG A 88 -14.87 7.91 6.80
N TRP A 89 -16.05 7.34 6.63
CA TRP A 89 -16.29 6.17 5.79
C TRP A 89 -16.06 6.45 4.31
N GLN A 90 -16.54 7.61 3.85
CA GLN A 90 -16.43 8.01 2.45
C GLN A 90 -15.03 8.53 2.17
N TRP A 91 -14.49 8.13 1.03
CA TRP A 91 -13.29 8.77 0.49
C TRP A 91 -13.61 10.23 0.19
N SER A 92 -12.67 11.12 0.52
CA SER A 92 -12.75 12.46 -0.03
C SER A 92 -12.53 12.39 -1.55
N ASN A 93 -13.05 13.38 -2.28
CA ASN A 93 -12.74 13.52 -3.70
C ASN A 93 -11.23 13.58 -3.93
N GLN A 94 -10.49 14.19 -3.01
CA GLN A 94 -9.04 14.25 -3.06
C GLN A 94 -8.39 12.85 -2.98
N TYR A 95 -8.84 12.00 -2.04
CA TYR A 95 -8.37 10.62 -1.94
C TYR A 95 -8.65 9.84 -3.22
N TYR A 96 -9.87 9.94 -3.73
CA TYR A 96 -10.28 9.26 -4.97
C TYR A 96 -9.37 9.66 -6.15
N GLU A 97 -9.16 10.96 -6.38
CA GLU A 97 -8.31 11.45 -7.46
C GLU A 97 -6.85 11.02 -7.29
N ASN A 98 -6.35 10.93 -6.05
CA ASN A 98 -4.98 10.50 -5.79
C ASN A 98 -4.80 8.98 -5.99
N VAL A 99 -5.78 8.16 -5.62
CA VAL A 99 -5.81 6.72 -5.95
C VAL A 99 -5.80 6.54 -7.47
N LYS A 100 -6.61 7.31 -8.20
CA LYS A 100 -6.65 7.27 -9.67
C LYS A 100 -5.28 7.60 -10.27
N LYS A 101 -4.63 8.70 -9.84
CA LYS A 101 -3.28 9.09 -10.30
C LYS A 101 -2.23 8.04 -9.96
N ALA A 102 -2.26 7.47 -8.75
CA ALA A 102 -1.34 6.39 -8.37
C ALA A 102 -1.54 5.15 -9.24
N SER A 103 -2.79 4.82 -9.58
CA SER A 103 -3.12 3.71 -10.47
C SER A 103 -2.63 3.97 -11.91
N GLU A 104 -2.79 5.19 -12.43
CA GLU A 104 -2.25 5.59 -13.73
C GLU A 104 -0.72 5.47 -13.78
N LYS A 105 -0.03 5.91 -12.71
CA LYS A 105 1.43 5.72 -12.57
C LYS A 105 1.82 4.25 -12.54
N PHE A 106 1.12 3.44 -11.74
CA PHE A 106 1.34 1.99 -11.69
C PHE A 106 1.23 1.36 -13.09
N MET A 107 0.19 1.71 -13.85
CA MET A 107 0.01 1.21 -15.21
C MET A 107 1.14 1.67 -16.14
N ALA A 108 1.57 2.93 -16.06
CA ALA A 108 2.66 3.45 -16.89
C ALA A 108 4.01 2.76 -16.60
N ILE A 109 4.35 2.55 -15.32
CA ILE A 109 5.56 1.85 -14.90
C ILE A 109 5.57 0.43 -15.47
N ASN A 110 4.50 -0.34 -15.21
CA ASN A 110 4.43 -1.75 -15.62
C ASN A 110 4.27 -1.93 -17.15
N GLN A 111 3.72 -0.96 -17.88
CA GLN A 111 3.72 -0.95 -19.35
C GLN A 111 5.12 -0.70 -19.91
N SER A 112 5.90 0.19 -19.28
CA SER A 112 7.27 0.48 -19.72
C SER A 112 8.23 -0.70 -19.49
N GLU A 113 8.03 -1.46 -18.41
CA GLU A 113 8.83 -2.66 -18.09
C GLU A 113 8.45 -3.85 -19.00
N GLY A 114 7.17 -3.99 -19.38
CA GLY A 114 6.72 -5.01 -20.32
C GLY A 114 7.24 -4.84 -21.76
N LEU A 115 7.62 -3.62 -22.15
CA LEU A 115 8.24 -3.33 -23.45
C LEU A 115 9.77 -3.57 -23.45
N GLY A 116 10.39 -3.79 -22.28
CA GLY A 116 11.82 -4.11 -22.15
C GLY A 116 12.19 -5.58 -22.41
N HIS A 117 11.19 -6.48 -22.49
CA HIS A 117 11.41 -7.91 -22.76
C HIS A 117 11.07 -8.35 -24.19
N SER A 118 10.98 -7.41 -25.13
CA SER A 118 10.91 -7.70 -26.56
C SER A 118 12.14 -7.17 -27.27
N ASN A 119 13.29 -7.81 -27.04
CA ASN A 119 14.41 -7.97 -27.99
C ASN A 119 15.59 -8.66 -27.28
N CYS A 120 15.64 -9.98 -27.41
CA CYS A 120 16.81 -10.86 -27.63
C CYS A 120 16.43 -12.30 -27.31
#